data_AF-A0A2D0H9G6-F1
#
_entry.id   AF-A0A2D0H9G6-F1
#
_cell.length_a   1.000
_cell.length_b   1.000
_cell.length_c   1.000
_cell.angle_alpha   90.00
_cell.angle_beta   90.00
_cell.angle_gamma   90.00
#
_symmetry.space_group_name_H-M   'P 1'
#
loop_
_entity.id
_entity.type
_entity.pdbx_description
1 polymer ?
#
loop_
_entity_poly.entity_id
_entity_poly.type
_entity_poly.pdbx_seq_one_letter_code
_entity_poly.pdbx_strand_id
1 'polypeptide(L)' 'MTAASAINNNGQIVGRGAVNGELHAFLLTPISSVSVAEPTSGLPILSFGAGVILFAALKRKPHSKSAAIQQRS' A
#
# COMPACT_ATOMS: atom_id res chain seq x y z
N MET A 1 -30.97 24.34 4.76
CA MET A 1 -30.38 23.22 5.52
C MET A 1 -30.36 21.99 4.62
N THR A 2 -29.21 21.33 4.46
CA THR A 2 -29.07 20.10 3.67
C THR A 2 -28.44 19.06 4.57
N ALA A 3 -29.25 18.17 5.14
CA ALA A 3 -28.79 17.19 6.13
C ALA A 3 -29.21 15.78 5.71
N ALA A 4 -28.29 14.83 5.85
CA ALA A 4 -28.61 13.40 5.84
C ALA A 4 -29.28 13.06 7.17
N SER A 5 -30.42 12.37 7.11
CA SER A 5 -31.25 12.09 8.29
C SER A 5 -31.16 10.63 8.74
N ALA A 6 -30.93 9.69 7.80
CA ALA A 6 -30.89 8.26 8.07
C ALA A 6 -30.30 7.46 6.89
N ILE A 7 -30.07 6.17 7.12
CA ILE A 7 -29.87 5.14 6.09
C ILE A 7 -31.09 4.20 6.12
N ASN A 8 -31.67 3.88 4.96
CA ASN A 8 -32.82 2.96 4.88
C ASN A 8 -32.39 1.48 4.82
N ASN A 9 -33.36 0.56 4.86
CA ASN A 9 -33.11 -0.89 4.78
C ASN A 9 -32.45 -1.36 3.46
N ASN A 10 -32.44 -0.50 2.45
CA ASN A 10 -31.81 -0.74 1.15
C ASN A 10 -30.38 -0.16 1.08
N GLY A 11 -29.85 0.37 2.19
CA GLY A 11 -28.49 0.94 2.25
C GLY A 11 -28.35 2.32 1.59
N GLN A 12 -29.46 3.02 1.34
CA GLN A 12 -29.46 4.34 0.71
C GLN A 12 -29.47 5.45 1.76
N ILE A 13 -28.92 6.61 1.42
CA ILE A 13 -28.91 7.79 2.27
C ILE A 13 -30.21 8.57 2.05
N VAL A 14 -30.95 8.81 3.13
CA VAL A 14 -32.19 9.60 3.13
C VAL A 14 -31.90 10.97 3.73
N GLY A 15 -32.40 12.03 3.09
CA GLY A 15 -32.21 13.40 3.60
C GLY A 15 -33.31 14.37 3.17
N ARG A 16 -33.15 15.62 3.61
CA ARG A 16 -34.04 16.73 3.24
C ARG A 16 -33.21 17.93 2.78
N GLY A 17 -33.68 18.61 1.75
CA GLY A 17 -33.02 19.78 1.16
C GLY A 17 -34.05 20.78 0.63
N ALA A 18 -33.63 22.03 0.45
CA ALA A 18 -34.48 23.06 -0.11
C ALA A 18 -34.35 23.08 -1.64
N VAL A 19 -35.47 22.99 -2.35
CA VAL A 19 -35.55 23.21 -3.80
C VAL A 19 -36.52 24.37 -4.02
N ASN A 20 -36.05 25.45 -4.65
CA ASN A 20 -36.82 26.69 -4.82
C ASN A 20 -37.41 27.28 -3.51
N GLY A 21 -36.73 27.07 -2.38
CA GLY A 21 -37.16 27.55 -1.07
C GLY A 21 -38.12 26.62 -0.32
N GLU A 22 -38.62 25.56 -0.95
CA GLU A 22 -39.47 24.55 -0.32
C GLU A 22 -38.64 23.33 0.12
N LEU A 23 -39.00 22.72 1.25
CA LEU A 23 -38.29 21.57 1.80
C LEU A 23 -38.79 20.27 1.16
N HIS A 24 -37.90 19.54 0.48
CA HIS A 24 -38.19 18.25 -0.14
C HIS A 24 -37.32 17.12 0.43
N ALA A 25 -37.86 15.91 0.41
CA ALA A 25 -37.10 14.70 0.68
C ALA A 25 -36.25 14.31 -0.54
N PHE A 26 -35.07 13.72 -0.30
CA PHE A 26 -34.24 13.13 -1.33
C PHE A 26 -33.68 11.77 -0.90
N LEU A 27 -33.31 10.97 -1.90
CA LEU A 27 -32.74 9.63 -1.74
C LEU A 27 -31.46 9.52 -2.58
N LEU A 28 -30.33 9.24 -1.94
CA LEU A 28 -29.04 9.05 -2.61
C LEU A 28 -28.63 7.59 -2.55
N THR A 29 -28.27 7.03 -3.71
CA THR A 29 -27.70 5.69 -3.83
C THR A 29 -26.18 5.78 -3.80
N PRO A 30 -25.50 5.15 -2.83
CA PRO A 30 -24.04 5.07 -2.84
C PRO A 30 -23.55 4.37 -4.11
N ILE A 31 -22.55 4.95 -4.76
CA ILE A 31 -21.86 4.33 -5.89
C ILE A 31 -20.68 3.50 -5.36
N SER A 32 -20.42 2.34 -5.97
CA SER A 32 -19.27 1.51 -5.62
C SER A 32 -17.98 2.30 -5.76
N SER A 33 -17.11 2.23 -4.75
CA SER A 33 -15.80 2.87 -4.81
C SER A 33 -15.00 2.33 -5.98
N VAL A 34 -14.54 3.23 -6.86
CA VAL A 34 -13.56 2.90 -7.89
C VAL A 34 -12.30 2.42 -7.18
N SER A 35 -11.67 1.35 -7.68
CA SER A 35 -10.38 0.90 -7.16
C SER A 35 -9.37 2.03 -7.34
N VAL A 36 -9.03 2.70 -6.25
CA VAL A 36 -7.86 3.58 -6.23
C VAL A 36 -6.66 2.66 -6.34
N ALA A 37 -5.79 2.90 -7.33
CA ALA A 37 -4.53 2.19 -7.40
C ALA A 37 -3.73 2.53 -6.14
N GLU A 38 -3.57 1.54 -5.26
CA GLU A 38 -2.71 1.69 -4.09
C GLU A 38 -1.30 2.09 -4.57
N PRO A 39 -0.66 3.10 -3.96
CA PRO A 39 0.74 3.35 -4.26
C PRO A 39 1.52 2.10 -3.90
N THR A 40 2.23 1.51 -4.88
CA THR A 40 3.08 0.32 -4.76
C THR A 40 4.16 0.55 -3.68
N SER A 41 3.78 0.47 -2.42
CA SER A 41 4.63 0.80 -1.28
C SER A 41 5.45 -0.40 -0.81
N GLY A 42 5.17 -1.60 -1.35
CA GLY A 42 5.76 -2.86 -0.90
C GLY A 42 7.04 -3.31 -1.62
N LEU A 43 7.41 -2.73 -2.77
CA LEU A 43 8.53 -3.22 -3.58
C LEU A 43 9.94 -2.61 -3.34
N PRO A 44 10.13 -1.41 -2.76
CA PRO A 44 11.50 -0.87 -2.62
C PRO A 44 12.32 -1.54 -1.50
N ILE A 45 11.69 -2.18 -0.52
CA ILE A 45 12.40 -2.76 0.65
C ILE A 45 13.18 -4.03 0.28
N LEU A 46 12.69 -4.83 -0.69
CA LEU A 46 13.36 -6.06 -1.13
C LEU A 46 14.51 -5.80 -2.11
N SER A 47 14.47 -4.72 -2.89
CA SER A 47 15.51 -4.37 -3.87
C SER A 47 16.79 -3.87 -3.21
N PHE A 48 16.68 -3.03 -2.18
CA PHE A 48 17.86 -2.52 -1.47
C PHE A 48 18.57 -3.61 -0.64
N GLY A 49 17.82 -4.48 0.04
CA GLY A 49 18.41 -5.54 0.88
C GLY A 49 19.24 -6.55 0.07
N ALA A 50 18.72 -7.02 -1.06
CA ALA A 50 19.42 -7.96 -1.93
C ALA A 50 20.68 -7.34 -2.57
N GLY A 51 20.59 -6.06 -2.99
CA GLY A 51 21.73 -5.32 -3.56
C GLY A 51 22.89 -5.15 -2.58
N VAL A 52 22.61 -4.84 -1.31
CA VAL A 52 23.65 -4.69 -0.26
C VAL A 52 24.34 -6.02 0.06
N ILE A 53 23.58 -7.12 0.19
CA ILE A 53 24.15 -8.45 0.45
C ILE A 53 25.06 -8.89 -0.71
N LEU A 54 24.62 -8.71 -1.95
CA LEU A 54 25.39 -9.08 -3.13
C LEU A 54 26.68 -8.25 -3.23
N PHE A 55 26.61 -6.93 -3.04
CA PHE A 55 27.78 -6.05 -3.08
C PHE A 55 28.82 -6.41 -2.00
N ALA A 56 28.38 -6.77 -0.80
CA ALA A 56 29.27 -7.20 0.28
C ALA A 56 29.93 -8.56 0.00
N ALA A 57 29.22 -9.50 -0.64
CA ALA A 57 29.76 -10.81 -1.02
C ALA A 57 30.83 -10.69 -2.11
N LEU A 58 30.62 -9.81 -3.11
CA LEU A 58 31.56 -9.57 -4.21
C LEU A 58 32.88 -8.92 -3.75
N LYS A 59 32.89 -8.24 -2.59
CA LYS A 59 34.11 -7.65 -2.02
C LYS A 59 34.95 -8.60 -1.16
N ARG A 60 34.53 -9.85 -0.94
CA ARG A 60 35.30 -10.80 -0.12
C ARG A 60 36.51 -11.32 -0.92
N LYS A 61 37.73 -10.95 -0.49
CA LYS A 61 38.98 -11.54 -1.00
C LYS A 61 39.10 -12.99 -0.49
N PRO A 62 39.37 -13.99 -1.35
CA PRO A 62 39.53 -15.37 -0.90
C PRO A 62 40.81 -15.52 -0.06
N HIS A 63 40.67 -16.05 1.16
CA HIS A 63 41.79 -16.30 2.05
C HIS A 63 42.50 -17.58 1.61
N SER A 64 43.67 -17.45 0.97
CA SER A 64 44.52 -18.61 0.64
C SER A 64 45.09 -19.21 1.92
N LYS A 65 44.69 -20.44 2.27
CA LYS A 65 45.43 -21.28 3.21
C LYS A 65 46.43 -22.09 2.40
N SER A 66 47.68 -21.66 2.36
CA SER A 66 48.78 -22.48 1.85
C SER A 66 50.01 -22.28 2.73
N ALA A 67 50.06 -23.02 3.84
CA ALA A 67 51.25 -23.11 4.70
C ALA A 67 51.18 -24.34 5.61
N ALA A 68 50.92 -25.54 5.05
CA ALA A 68 50.89 -26.77 5.85
C ALA A 68 51.67 -27.96 5.27
N ILE A 69 52.38 -27.83 4.14
CA ILE A 69 53.02 -29.01 3.51
C ILE A 69 54.54 -28.85 3.23
N GLN A 70 55.13 -27.65 3.35
CA GLN A 70 56.50 -27.43 2.88
C GLN A 70 57.54 -27.18 3.99
N GLN A 71 57.46 -27.92 5.10
CA GLN A 71 58.59 -28.03 6.04
C GLN A 71 58.68 -29.47 6.58
N ARG A 72 58.95 -30.41 5.66
CA ARG A 72 59.54 -31.71 5.97
C ARG A 72 60.53 -32.04 4.87
N SER A 73 61.81 -31.80 5.13
CA SER A 73 63.00 -32.47 4.59
C SER A 73 64.19 -32.00 5.41
#